data_AF-A0A817QDR2-F1
#
_entry.id   AF-A0A817QDR2-F1
#
_cell.length_a   1.000
_cell.length_b   1.000
_cell.length_c   1.000
_cell.angle_alpha   90.00
_cell.angle_beta   90.00
_cell.angle_gamma   90.00
#
_symmetry.space_group_name_H-M   'P 1'
#
loop_
_entity.id
_entity.type
_entity.pdbx_description
1 polymer ?
#
loop_
_entity_poly.entity_id
_entity_poly.type
_entity_poly.pdbx_seq_one_letter_code
_entity_poly.pdbx_strand_id
1 'polypeptide(L)'
;MYTSLLLIDETESHELISALAPHAGLLTVNTWDDIDLHKFRNLYSLKLARPTQIQLKQIRADTMPNLTYLSLSPNVYFSAPKQLISDAFSGEFRHLRWARFGHIDSYDPLCRFQSLSLRYLHIGCYHTTLIPFVLATCPNLQQLNVDCLRSGDKTMYSPAMIDNHLLQQIIGPI
;
A
#
# COMPACT_ATOMS: atom_id res chain seq x y z
N MET A 1 0.33 -11.33 -23.93
CA MET A 1 -0.55 -10.15 -23.68
C MET A 1 0.38 -8.96 -23.54
N TYR A 2 0.32 -7.97 -24.44
CA TYR A 2 1.20 -6.80 -24.36
C TYR A 2 0.81 -5.98 -23.14
N THR A 3 1.70 -5.88 -22.17
CA THR A 3 1.50 -5.05 -20.99
C THR A 3 2.00 -3.65 -21.27
N SER A 4 1.08 -2.71 -21.48
CA SER A 4 1.41 -1.31 -21.72
C SER A 4 1.69 -0.60 -20.40
N LEU A 5 2.83 0.10 -20.34
CA LEU A 5 3.15 1.07 -19.31
C LEU A 5 2.56 2.42 -19.70
N LEU A 6 1.73 3.00 -18.84
CA LEU A 6 1.29 4.37 -18.95
C LEU A 6 1.92 5.21 -17.85
N LEU A 7 2.60 6.28 -18.25
CA LEU A 7 3.14 7.29 -17.36
C LEU A 7 2.32 8.56 -17.56
N ILE A 8 1.63 9.00 -16.51
CA ILE A 8 0.85 10.23 -16.56
C ILE A 8 1.59 11.30 -15.79
N ASP A 9 1.91 12.39 -16.48
CA ASP A 9 2.51 13.60 -15.93
C ASP A 9 1.65 14.83 -16.29
N GLU A 10 2.04 16.01 -15.82
CA GLU A 10 1.29 17.28 -15.96
C GLU A 10 0.99 17.68 -17.43
N THR A 11 1.63 17.05 -18.41
CA THR A 11 1.51 17.39 -19.84
C THR A 11 0.65 16.43 -20.67
N GLU A 12 0.18 15.32 -20.09
CA GLU A 12 -0.57 14.32 -20.86
C GLU A 12 -2.03 14.73 -21.09
N SER A 13 -2.54 14.51 -22.30
CA SER A 13 -3.94 14.85 -22.61
C SER A 13 -4.92 13.79 -22.07
N HIS A 14 -6.04 14.25 -21.50
CA HIS A 14 -7.09 13.36 -20.99
C HIS A 14 -7.68 12.39 -22.03
N GLU A 15 -7.60 12.76 -23.32
CA GLU A 15 -8.03 11.91 -24.44
C GLU A 15 -7.11 10.71 -24.62
N LEU A 16 -5.79 10.92 -24.61
CA LEU A 16 -4.80 9.85 -24.69
C LEU A 16 -4.90 8.90 -23.50
N ILE A 17 -5.04 9.47 -22.29
CA ILE A 17 -5.25 8.70 -21.07
C ILE A 17 -6.50 7.81 -21.22
N SER A 18 -7.62 8.37 -21.69
CA SER A 18 -8.86 7.60 -21.85
C SER A 18 -8.77 6.52 -22.92
N ALA A 19 -8.03 6.75 -24.00
CA ALA A 19 -7.81 5.76 -25.06
C ALA A 19 -6.91 4.59 -24.60
N LEU A 20 -5.91 4.86 -23.75
CA LEU A 20 -4.93 3.87 -23.33
C LEU A 20 -5.29 3.15 -22.02
N ALA A 21 -6.11 3.78 -21.17
CA ALA A 21 -6.47 3.24 -19.84
C ALA A 21 -7.00 1.80 -19.85
N PRO A 22 -7.87 1.36 -20.78
CA PRO A 22 -8.36 -0.02 -20.79
C PRO A 22 -7.27 -1.07 -21.01
N HIS A 23 -6.15 -0.69 -21.63
CA HIS A 23 -5.05 -1.59 -22.00
C HIS A 23 -3.82 -1.47 -21.07
N ALA A 24 -3.80 -0.45 -20.21
CA ALA A 24 -2.72 -0.22 -19.28
C ALA A 24 -2.75 -1.27 -18.15
N GLY A 25 -1.67 -2.02 -18.03
CA GLY A 25 -1.45 -2.94 -16.92
C GLY A 25 -0.51 -2.37 -15.85
N LEU A 26 0.33 -1.43 -16.24
CA LEU A 26 1.22 -0.67 -15.38
C LEU A 26 0.84 0.81 -15.48
N LEU A 27 0.57 1.44 -14.35
CA LEU A 27 0.29 2.87 -14.29
C LEU A 27 1.20 3.55 -13.28
N THR A 28 1.88 4.60 -13.72
CA THR A 28 2.57 5.55 -12.85
C THR A 28 1.95 6.94 -13.04
N VAL A 29 1.47 7.53 -11.95
CA VAL A 29 0.90 8.88 -11.93
C VAL A 29 1.84 9.81 -11.18
N ASN A 30 2.29 10.87 -11.84
CA ASN A 30 3.19 11.88 -11.31
C ASN A 30 2.62 13.30 -11.38
N THR A 31 1.31 13.44 -11.50
CA THR A 31 0.61 14.73 -11.44
C THR A 31 -0.20 14.86 -10.15
N TRP A 32 -0.55 16.11 -9.80
CA TRP A 32 -1.54 16.43 -8.76
C TRP A 32 -2.98 16.36 -9.28
N ASP A 33 -3.17 16.21 -10.59
CA ASP A 33 -4.48 16.13 -11.19
C ASP A 33 -5.22 14.86 -10.76
N ASP A 34 -6.53 15.01 -10.56
CA ASP A 34 -7.38 13.86 -10.30
C ASP A 34 -7.53 13.01 -11.57
N ILE A 35 -7.25 11.72 -11.42
CA ILE A 35 -7.36 10.74 -12.48
C ILE A 35 -8.39 9.72 -12.03
N ASP A 36 -9.33 9.44 -12.92
CA ASP A 36 -10.29 8.37 -12.72
C ASP A 36 -9.60 7.01 -12.93
N LEU A 37 -9.21 6.39 -11.83
CA LEU A 37 -8.56 5.07 -11.79
C LEU A 37 -9.52 3.95 -12.21
N HIS A 38 -10.84 4.16 -12.21
CA HIS A 38 -11.81 3.14 -12.65
C HIS A 38 -11.74 2.84 -14.15
N LYS A 39 -11.10 3.73 -14.93
CA LYS A 39 -10.82 3.50 -16.36
C LYS A 39 -9.78 2.40 -16.58
N PHE A 40 -8.99 2.06 -15.57
CA PHE A 40 -7.84 1.17 -15.66
C PHE A 40 -8.13 -0.24 -15.12
N ARG A 41 -9.02 -0.96 -15.79
CA ARG A 41 -9.56 -2.25 -15.30
C ARG A 41 -8.56 -3.42 -15.26
N ASN A 42 -7.45 -3.30 -16.00
CA ASN A 42 -6.45 -4.37 -16.14
C ASN A 42 -5.17 -4.10 -15.33
N LEU A 43 -5.22 -3.17 -14.37
CA LEU A 43 -4.05 -2.85 -13.56
C LEU A 43 -3.60 -4.02 -12.71
N TYR A 44 -2.31 -4.32 -12.84
CA TYR A 44 -1.59 -5.16 -11.90
C TYR A 44 -0.48 -4.40 -11.17
N SER A 45 -0.10 -3.21 -11.63
CA SER A 45 0.82 -2.31 -10.92
C SER A 45 0.33 -0.87 -10.95
N LEU A 46 0.26 -0.26 -9.77
CA LEU A 46 -0.08 1.15 -9.58
C LEU A 46 1.00 1.84 -8.76
N LYS A 47 1.51 2.96 -9.27
CA LYS A 47 2.40 3.86 -8.55
C LYS A 47 1.84 5.28 -8.59
N LEU A 48 1.54 5.84 -7.43
CA LEU A 48 1.12 7.23 -7.28
C LEU A 48 2.26 8.01 -6.62
N ALA A 49 2.94 8.85 -7.38
CA ALA A 49 4.03 9.69 -6.88
C ALA A 49 3.49 10.88 -6.06
N ARG A 50 2.30 11.37 -6.40
CA ARG A 50 1.63 12.51 -5.78
C ARG A 50 0.14 12.20 -5.56
N PRO A 51 -0.20 11.21 -4.70
CA PRO A 51 -1.57 10.73 -4.59
C PRO A 51 -2.52 11.80 -4.04
N THR A 52 -3.68 11.95 -4.67
CA THR A 52 -4.79 12.76 -4.13
C THR A 52 -5.72 11.90 -3.27
N GLN A 53 -6.46 12.53 -2.35
CA GLN A 53 -7.45 11.83 -1.53
C GLN A 53 -8.55 11.16 -2.37
N ILE A 54 -8.87 11.73 -3.54
CA ILE A 54 -9.86 11.17 -4.45
C ILE A 54 -9.32 9.90 -5.09
N GLN A 55 -8.11 9.94 -5.65
CA GLN A 55 -7.46 8.77 -6.24
C GLN A 55 -7.37 7.61 -5.24
N LEU A 56 -6.99 7.90 -3.99
CA LEU A 56 -6.82 6.86 -2.97
C LEU A 56 -8.12 6.17 -2.57
N LYS A 57 -9.24 6.90 -2.55
CA LYS A 57 -10.57 6.32 -2.29
C LYS A 57 -11.02 5.36 -3.40
N GLN A 58 -10.49 5.53 -4.62
CA GLN A 58 -10.79 4.66 -5.76
C GLN A 58 -9.98 3.36 -5.75
N ILE A 59 -8.88 3.29 -5.00
CA ILE A 59 -8.07 2.08 -4.85
C ILE A 59 -8.82 1.12 -3.94
N ARG A 60 -9.50 0.14 -4.56
CA ARG A 60 -10.29 -0.88 -3.88
C ARG A 60 -10.06 -2.23 -4.56
N ALA A 61 -10.22 -3.31 -3.81
CA ALA A 61 -9.97 -4.66 -4.34
C ALA A 61 -10.97 -5.07 -5.42
N ASP A 62 -12.20 -4.55 -5.37
CA ASP A 62 -13.25 -4.78 -6.36
C ASP A 62 -13.00 -4.02 -7.68
N THR A 63 -12.37 -2.85 -7.61
CA THR A 63 -12.04 -2.04 -8.79
C THR A 63 -10.72 -2.44 -9.44
N MET A 64 -9.77 -2.97 -8.65
CA MET A 64 -8.45 -3.40 -9.09
C MET A 64 -8.13 -4.82 -8.62
N PRO A 65 -8.92 -5.83 -9.05
CA PRO A 65 -8.81 -7.19 -8.51
C PRO A 65 -7.46 -7.85 -8.80
N ASN A 66 -6.79 -7.44 -9.87
CA ASN A 66 -5.52 -8.01 -10.33
C ASN A 66 -4.28 -7.28 -9.76
N LEU A 67 -4.47 -6.33 -8.85
CA LEU A 67 -3.36 -5.51 -8.35
C LEU A 67 -2.34 -6.37 -7.60
N THR A 68 -1.11 -6.39 -8.10
CA THR A 68 0.03 -7.11 -7.52
C THR A 68 1.03 -6.18 -6.84
N TYR A 69 1.11 -4.94 -7.30
CA TYR A 69 2.05 -3.93 -6.84
C TYR A 69 1.31 -2.60 -6.62
N LEU A 70 1.46 -2.03 -5.43
CA LEU A 70 0.92 -0.72 -5.07
C LEU A 70 1.99 0.13 -4.39
N SER A 71 2.34 1.26 -4.97
CA SER A 71 3.27 2.22 -4.36
C SER A 71 2.64 3.59 -4.23
N LEU A 72 2.42 4.02 -2.99
CA LEU A 72 2.12 5.40 -2.65
C LEU A 72 3.42 6.07 -2.21
N SER A 73 3.75 7.20 -2.83
CA SER A 73 4.96 7.95 -2.48
C SER A 73 4.94 8.37 -1.01
N PRO A 74 6.09 8.33 -0.32
CA PRO A 74 6.21 8.81 1.04
C PRO A 74 6.11 10.35 1.06
N ASN A 75 4.90 10.89 1.12
CA ASN A 75 4.72 12.26 1.57
C ASN A 75 4.45 12.21 3.08
N VAL A 76 5.30 12.89 3.86
CA VAL A 76 5.30 12.83 5.33
C VAL A 76 4.00 13.36 5.94
N TYR A 77 3.25 14.16 5.17
CA TYR A 77 1.94 14.71 5.56
C TYR A 77 0.75 13.83 5.19
N PHE A 78 1.00 12.62 4.67
CA PHE A 78 -0.03 11.80 4.05
C PHE A 78 -0.22 10.46 4.75
N SER A 79 -1.46 10.25 5.19
CA SER A 79 -1.95 9.00 5.79
C SER A 79 -2.76 8.20 4.78
N ALA A 80 -2.45 6.93 4.62
CA ALA A 80 -3.29 6.03 3.82
C ALA A 80 -4.71 5.97 4.39
N PRO A 81 -5.76 5.99 3.54
CA PRO A 81 -7.13 5.84 4.02
C PRO A 81 -7.32 4.53 4.78
N LYS A 82 -8.05 4.57 5.90
CA LYS A 82 -8.36 3.39 6.73
C LYS A 82 -8.92 2.24 5.90
N GLN A 83 -9.78 2.53 4.92
CA GLN A 83 -10.36 1.50 4.05
C GLN A 83 -9.31 0.80 3.19
N LEU A 84 -8.37 1.53 2.58
CA LEU A 84 -7.30 0.95 1.78
C LEU A 84 -6.42 0.02 2.61
N ILE A 85 -6.07 0.47 3.82
CA ILE A 85 -5.32 -0.33 4.79
C ILE A 85 -6.09 -1.58 5.20
N SER A 86 -7.39 -1.44 5.48
CA SER A 86 -8.27 -2.56 5.80
C SER A 86 -8.29 -3.58 4.67
N ASP A 87 -8.56 -3.16 3.43
CA ASP A 87 -8.66 -4.04 2.25
C ASP A 87 -7.33 -4.78 1.98
N ALA A 88 -6.19 -4.09 2.18
CA ALA A 88 -4.86 -4.68 1.98
C ALA A 88 -4.51 -5.75 3.01
N PHE A 89 -4.90 -5.52 4.27
CA PHE A 89 -4.63 -6.42 5.38
C PHE A 89 -5.70 -7.48 5.57
N SER A 90 -6.90 -7.30 5.04
CA SER A 90 -7.97 -8.29 5.14
C SER A 90 -7.90 -9.44 4.13
N GLY A 91 -7.02 -9.33 3.13
CA GLY A 91 -6.90 -10.30 2.06
C GLY A 91 -7.88 -10.09 0.89
N GLU A 92 -8.62 -8.98 0.88
CA GLU A 92 -9.47 -8.59 -0.26
C GLU A 92 -8.62 -8.41 -1.53
N PHE A 93 -7.43 -7.81 -1.40
CA PHE A 93 -6.43 -7.80 -2.46
C PHE A 93 -5.71 -9.15 -2.58
N ARG A 94 -6.38 -10.12 -3.21
CA ARG A 94 -5.91 -11.51 -3.35
C ARG A 94 -4.58 -11.68 -4.09
N HIS A 95 -4.19 -10.71 -4.89
CA HIS A 95 -2.97 -10.77 -5.71
C HIS A 95 -1.89 -9.78 -5.27
N LEU A 96 -2.15 -8.90 -4.31
CA LEU A 96 -1.22 -7.86 -3.88
C LEU A 96 -0.04 -8.45 -3.13
N ARG A 97 1.15 -8.40 -3.73
CA ARG A 97 2.39 -8.96 -3.18
C ARG A 97 3.31 -7.89 -2.62
N TRP A 98 3.30 -6.72 -3.22
CA TRP A 98 4.17 -5.61 -2.84
C TRP A 98 3.31 -4.37 -2.57
N ALA A 99 3.48 -3.77 -1.40
CA ALA A 99 2.77 -2.55 -1.05
C ALA A 99 3.66 -1.53 -0.32
N ARG A 100 3.49 -0.26 -0.68
CA ARG A 100 4.00 0.89 0.07
C ARG A 100 2.86 1.86 0.31
N PHE A 101 2.46 2.03 1.58
CA PHE A 101 1.25 2.81 1.92
C PHE A 101 1.53 4.25 2.39
N GLY A 102 2.79 4.66 2.48
CA GLY A 102 3.10 5.91 3.19
C GLY A 102 2.80 5.76 4.67
N HIS A 103 2.23 6.77 5.32
CA HIS A 103 1.97 6.74 6.77
C HIS A 103 0.68 5.99 7.14
N ILE A 104 0.69 5.24 8.24
CA ILE A 104 -0.48 4.58 8.83
C ILE A 104 -0.68 5.15 10.25
N ASP A 105 -1.67 6.03 10.39
CA ASP A 105 -2.04 6.65 11.68
C ASP A 105 -3.00 5.80 12.51
N SER A 106 -3.85 5.02 11.84
CA SER A 106 -4.86 4.22 12.53
C SER A 106 -5.02 2.88 11.84
N TYR A 107 -4.93 1.83 12.64
CA TYR A 107 -5.28 0.47 12.27
C TYR A 107 -6.19 -0.08 13.35
N ASP A 108 -7.21 -0.83 12.96
CA ASP A 108 -8.13 -1.46 13.89
C ASP A 108 -7.66 -2.90 14.14
N PRO A 109 -7.00 -3.18 15.27
CA PRO A 109 -6.40 -4.49 15.54
C PRO A 109 -7.44 -5.60 15.77
N LEU A 110 -8.73 -5.26 15.84
CA LEU A 110 -9.81 -6.22 16.12
C LEU A 110 -10.22 -7.04 14.90
N CYS A 111 -9.75 -6.69 13.71
CA CYS A 111 -10.03 -7.40 12.47
C CYS A 111 -9.19 -8.69 12.37
N ARG A 112 -9.83 -9.86 12.56
CA ARG A 112 -9.23 -11.20 12.41
C ARG A 112 -8.86 -11.60 10.98
N PHE A 113 -8.82 -10.66 10.06
CA PHE A 113 -8.55 -10.97 8.66
C PHE A 113 -7.05 -11.10 8.43
N GLN A 114 -6.65 -11.87 7.42
CA GLN A 114 -5.25 -12.13 7.08
C GLN A 114 -5.00 -11.88 5.60
N SER A 115 -3.94 -11.15 5.31
CA SER A 115 -3.41 -11.00 3.96
C SER A 115 -2.42 -12.12 3.66
N LEU A 116 -2.90 -13.13 2.94
CA LEU A 116 -2.08 -14.26 2.51
C LEU A 116 -1.27 -13.96 1.24
N SER A 117 -1.53 -12.83 0.58
CA SER A 117 -0.93 -12.43 -0.70
C SER A 117 0.29 -11.52 -0.53
N LEU A 118 0.31 -10.67 0.51
CA LEU A 118 1.43 -9.76 0.76
C LEU A 118 2.73 -10.52 1.05
N ARG A 119 3.82 -10.01 0.48
CA ARG A 119 5.19 -10.54 0.61
C ARG A 119 6.17 -9.43 1.00
N TYR A 120 5.97 -8.23 0.48
CA TYR A 120 6.81 -7.07 0.71
C TYR A 120 5.94 -5.90 1.13
N LEU A 121 6.28 -5.28 2.25
CA LEU A 121 5.51 -4.18 2.80
C LEU A 121 6.45 -3.07 3.28
N HIS A 122 6.15 -1.84 2.87
CA HIS A 122 6.78 -0.64 3.39
C HIS A 122 5.72 0.31 3.94
N ILE A 123 5.82 0.61 5.23
CA ILE A 123 4.89 1.49 5.93
C ILE A 123 5.66 2.54 6.74
N GLY A 124 5.08 3.72 6.89
CA GLY A 124 5.48 4.69 7.91
C GLY A 124 4.50 4.61 9.09
N CYS A 125 5.00 4.77 10.31
CA CYS A 125 4.15 4.83 11.50
C CYS A 125 4.80 5.69 12.60
N TYR A 126 3.97 6.36 13.41
CA TYR A 126 4.42 7.03 14.65
C TYR A 126 4.64 6.05 15.81
N HIS A 127 3.93 4.92 15.80
CA HIS A 127 3.95 3.94 16.90
C HIS A 127 4.35 2.55 16.40
N THR A 128 5.43 2.02 16.97
CA THR A 128 5.94 0.67 16.69
C THR A 128 5.00 -0.45 17.13
N THR A 129 3.97 -0.13 17.92
CA THR A 129 2.93 -1.08 18.33
C THR A 129 2.14 -1.65 17.14
N LEU A 130 2.18 -1.01 15.97
CA LEU A 130 1.60 -1.53 14.73
C LEU A 130 2.34 -2.77 14.19
N ILE A 131 3.64 -2.89 14.45
CA ILE A 131 4.51 -3.90 13.83
C ILE A 131 4.03 -5.33 14.13
N PRO A 132 3.76 -5.73 15.39
CA PRO A 132 3.21 -7.05 15.68
C PRO A 132 1.91 -7.33 14.93
N PHE A 133 0.98 -6.37 14.88
CA PHE A 133 -0.29 -6.56 14.17
C PHE A 133 -0.06 -6.82 12.69
N VAL A 134 0.84 -6.08 12.05
CA VAL A 134 1.20 -6.31 10.64
C VAL A 134 1.75 -7.73 10.44
N LEU A 135 2.63 -8.19 11.33
CA LEU A 135 3.20 -9.54 11.25
C LEU A 135 2.15 -10.63 11.50
N ALA A 136 1.21 -10.42 12.42
CA ALA A 136 0.10 -11.34 12.65
C ALA A 136 -0.85 -11.44 11.44
N THR A 137 -1.11 -10.29 10.81
CA THR A 137 -2.07 -10.17 9.71
C THR A 137 -1.47 -10.60 8.37
N CYS A 138 -0.15 -10.54 8.20
CA CYS A 138 0.53 -10.88 6.96
C CYS A 138 1.47 -12.09 7.16
N PRO A 139 0.95 -13.32 7.36
CA PRO A 139 1.78 -14.46 7.75
C PRO A 139 2.81 -14.89 6.69
N ASN A 140 2.60 -14.51 5.43
CA ASN A 140 3.52 -14.81 4.33
C ASN A 140 4.51 -13.65 4.04
N LEU A 141 4.60 -12.65 4.92
CA LEU A 141 5.46 -11.49 4.69
C LEU A 141 6.93 -11.89 4.74
N GLN A 142 7.64 -11.62 3.65
CA GLN A 142 9.07 -11.92 3.47
C GLN A 142 9.95 -10.72 3.78
N GLN A 143 9.41 -9.51 3.69
CA GLN A 143 10.12 -8.28 4.01
C GLN A 143 9.16 -7.22 4.55
N LEU A 144 9.56 -6.60 5.66
CA LEU A 144 8.88 -5.45 6.27
C LEU A 144 9.88 -4.30 6.43
N ASN A 145 9.59 -3.17 5.80
CA ASN A 145 10.31 -1.92 6.02
C ASN A 145 9.39 -0.96 6.78
N VAL A 146 9.89 -0.37 7.86
CA VAL A 146 9.12 0.55 8.71
C VAL A 146 9.85 1.86 8.88
N ASP A 147 9.25 2.94 8.39
CA ASP A 147 9.74 4.30 8.64
C ASP A 147 9.11 4.80 9.95
N CYS A 148 9.87 4.76 11.04
CA CYS A 148 9.43 5.29 12.32
C CYS A 148 9.55 6.82 12.31
N LEU A 149 8.41 7.51 12.14
CA LEU A 149 8.37 8.96 12.23
C LEU A 149 8.38 9.36 13.71
N ARG A 150 9.30 10.24 14.11
CA ARG A 150 9.37 10.72 15.50
C ARG A 150 8.13 11.55 15.80
N SER A 151 7.20 10.99 16.58
CA SER A 151 6.25 11.79 17.36
C SER A 151 7.04 12.50 18.47
N GLY A 152 6.70 13.75 18.76
CA GLY A 152 7.39 14.56 19.78
C GLY A 152 7.32 13.99 21.20
N ASP A 153 6.49 12.97 21.45
CA ASP A 153 6.27 12.40 22.77
C ASP A 153 7.10 11.12 23.04
N LYS A 154 7.93 11.23 24.08
CA LYS A 154 8.82 10.20 24.63
C LYS A 154 8.03 9.10 25.34
N THR A 155 7.53 8.10 24.63
CA THR A 155 7.46 6.72 25.16
C THR A 155 7.34 5.74 23.99
N MET A 156 8.46 5.17 23.56
CA MET A 156 8.46 3.96 22.73
C MET A 156 8.07 2.78 23.64
N TYR A 157 6.85 2.28 23.49
CA TYR A 157 6.50 0.98 24.02
C TYR A 157 7.10 -0.10 23.10
N SER A 158 7.97 -0.93 23.67
CA SER A 158 8.44 -2.14 22.99
C SER A 158 7.24 -3.06 22.75
N PRO A 159 6.95 -3.47 21.52
CA PRO A 159 5.86 -4.39 21.28
C PRO A 159 6.15 -5.75 21.94
N ALA A 160 5.13 -6.39 22.50
CA ALA A 160 5.21 -7.79 22.90
C ALA A 160 5.51 -8.63 21.65
N MET A 161 6.56 -9.46 21.71
CA MET A 161 7.00 -10.30 20.60
C MET A 161 5.90 -11.30 20.23
N ILE A 162 5.60 -11.40 18.94
CA ILE A 162 4.73 -12.46 18.42
C ILE A 162 5.61 -13.61 18.02
N ASP A 163 5.67 -14.64 18.85
CA ASP A 163 6.39 -15.86 18.52
C ASP A 163 5.90 -16.44 17.18
N ASN A 164 6.84 -16.82 16.30
CA ASN A 164 6.66 -17.61 15.06
C ASN A 164 6.53 -16.88 13.70
N HIS A 165 6.86 -15.60 13.57
CA HIS A 165 6.94 -14.98 12.23
C HIS A 165 8.36 -15.11 11.63
N LEU A 166 8.48 -15.48 10.34
CA LEU A 166 9.78 -15.70 9.64
C LEU A 166 10.75 -14.51 9.78
N LEU A 167 10.23 -13.29 9.72
CA LEU A 167 11.01 -12.06 9.90
C LEU A 167 11.53 -11.81 11.32
N GLN A 168 10.93 -12.42 12.35
CA GLN A 168 11.42 -12.26 13.73
C GLN A 168 12.60 -13.18 14.05
N GLN A 169 12.83 -14.23 13.25
CA GLN A 169 14.00 -15.10 13.37
C GLN A 169 15.31 -14.41 12.92
N ILE A 170 15.21 -13.25 12.24
CA ILE A 170 16.35 -12.51 11.67
C ILE A 170 16.80 -11.37 12.60
N ILE A 171 15.96 -10.95 13.55
CA ILE A 171 16.32 -9.94 14.56
C ILE A 171 16.97 -10.67 15.74
N GLY A 172 18.22 -11.07 15.57
CA GLY A 172 19.09 -11.45 16.70
C GLY A 172 19.34 -10.25 17.62
N PRO A 173 19.68 -10.48 18.90
CA PRO A 173 19.82 -9.41 19.88
C PRO A 173 20.94 -8.46 19.47
N ILE A 174 20.66 -7.16 19.53
CA ILE A 174 21.67 -6.08 19.50
C ILE A 174 22.30 -6.01 20.89
#